data_AF-A0A6V7PLG1-F1
#
_entry.id   AF-A0A6V7PLG1-F1
#
_cell.length_a   1.000
_cell.length_b   1.000
_cell.length_c   1.000
_cell.angle_alpha   90.00
_cell.angle_beta   90.00
_cell.angle_gamma   90.00
#
_symmetry.space_group_name_H-M   'P 1'
#
loop_
_entity.id
_entity.type
_entity.pdbx_description
1 polymer ?
#
loop_
_entity_poly.entity_id
_entity_poly.type
_entity_poly.pdbx_seq_one_letter_code
_entity_poly.pdbx_strand_id
1 'polypeptide(L)'
;MRIVPLPTLHLLPPFLATVPAATGVVEMSIIQLFYSKLLEKFAEKLGVETPECVVTVVTEGWFLAYIDVPIACSGIVIEIVRNWGAPSPDFKVAKEDATHVAIQRMKGKLDLQIKDTNYDDFILYKSLYDNVTVQYSDLLGQFKNLKREYNLLKDCYASAVVEKVEPIAEQAKMRRTIDECYVTINCLRADRIATVADLSEVESAS
;
A
#
# COMPACT_ATOMS: atom_id res chain seq x y z
N MET A 1 -0.51 6.59 30.59
CA MET A 1 -0.96 6.91 29.21
C MET A 1 0.00 7.95 28.65
N ARG A 2 0.85 7.57 27.69
CA ARG A 2 1.75 8.51 27.01
C ARG A 2 1.05 8.97 25.72
N ILE A 3 0.78 10.26 25.63
CA ILE A 3 0.29 10.92 24.42
C ILE A 3 1.49 11.07 23.50
N VAL A 4 1.45 10.42 22.34
CA VAL A 4 2.47 10.57 21.28
C VAL A 4 2.06 11.77 20.41
N PRO A 5 2.91 12.76 20.18
CA PRO A 5 2.58 13.91 19.34
C PRO A 5 2.71 13.57 17.85
N LEU A 6 1.81 14.10 17.04
CA LEU A 6 1.86 14.07 15.57
C LEU A 6 3.08 14.85 15.04
N PRO A 7 3.74 14.38 13.96
CA PRO A 7 4.78 15.15 13.30
C PRO A 7 4.22 16.27 12.43
N THR A 8 4.86 17.42 12.54
CA THR A 8 4.62 18.69 11.87
C THR A 8 5.02 18.61 10.40
N LEU A 9 4.12 18.98 9.49
CA LEU A 9 4.44 19.16 8.07
C LEU A 9 5.27 20.43 7.89
N HIS A 10 6.56 20.28 7.59
CA HIS A 10 7.41 21.39 7.18
C HIS A 10 7.06 21.81 5.75
N LEU A 11 6.49 23.01 5.64
CA LEU A 11 6.37 23.78 4.39
C LEU A 11 7.77 24.04 3.81
N LEU A 12 7.90 23.80 2.50
CA LEU A 12 9.08 24.05 1.67
C LEU A 12 9.50 25.54 1.66
N PRO A 13 10.78 25.85 1.41
CA PRO A 13 11.31 27.22 1.45
C PRO A 13 10.96 28.03 0.19
N PRO A 14 11.05 29.39 0.26
CA PRO A 14 10.83 30.26 -0.87
C PRO A 14 12.12 30.39 -1.70
N PHE A 15 12.06 30.12 -3.00
CA PHE A 15 13.11 30.54 -3.93
C PHE A 15 12.54 31.60 -4.88
N LEU A 16 12.75 32.86 -4.51
CA LEU A 16 12.73 34.00 -5.42
C LEU A 16 14.12 34.10 -6.05
N ALA A 17 14.25 33.68 -7.30
CA ALA A 17 15.38 34.01 -8.14
C ALA A 17 14.84 34.62 -9.45
N THR A 18 14.79 35.95 -9.49
CA THR A 18 14.46 36.71 -10.68
C THR A 18 15.72 36.80 -11.55
N VAL A 19 15.72 36.13 -12.70
CA VAL A 19 16.68 36.36 -13.79
C VAL A 19 15.88 36.69 -15.04
N PRO A 20 16.18 37.78 -15.77
CA PRO A 20 15.44 38.14 -16.96
C PRO A 20 16.00 37.34 -18.13
N ALA A 21 15.26 36.32 -18.57
CA ALA A 21 15.53 35.65 -19.84
C ALA A 21 14.42 36.03 -20.81
N ALA A 22 14.80 36.80 -21.84
CA ALA A 22 13.95 37.12 -22.97
C ALA A 22 13.46 35.82 -23.62
N THR A 23 12.23 35.42 -23.32
CA THR A 23 11.56 34.34 -24.03
C THR A 23 10.76 34.95 -25.15
N GLY A 24 11.32 34.88 -26.37
CA GLY A 24 10.49 34.84 -27.56
C GLY A 24 9.45 33.75 -27.35
N VAL A 25 8.18 34.15 -27.33
CA VAL A 25 7.07 33.22 -27.21
C VAL A 25 7.06 32.42 -28.51
N VAL A 26 7.68 31.24 -28.47
CA VAL A 26 7.51 30.24 -29.53
C VAL A 26 6.07 29.76 -29.38
N GLU A 27 5.23 30.23 -30.28
CA GLU A 27 3.83 29.85 -30.37
C GLU A 27 3.75 28.33 -30.57
N MET A 28 3.45 27.61 -29.48
CA MET A 28 3.39 26.15 -29.49
C MET A 28 2.10 25.72 -30.19
N SER A 29 2.21 25.46 -31.49
CA SER A 29 1.11 24.92 -32.28
C SER A 29 0.75 23.52 -31.77
N ILE A 30 -0.47 23.33 -31.26
CA ILE A 30 -1.00 22.01 -30.92
C ILE A 30 -1.32 21.29 -32.23
N ILE A 31 -0.38 20.50 -32.72
CA ILE A 31 -0.59 19.65 -33.90
C ILE A 31 -1.04 18.28 -33.37
N GLN A 32 -2.26 17.86 -33.69
CA GLN A 32 -2.71 16.50 -33.47
C GLN A 32 -1.91 15.57 -34.41
N LEU A 33 -0.84 14.99 -33.89
CA LEU A 33 0.07 14.14 -34.64
C LEU A 33 -0.32 12.68 -34.42
N PHE A 34 -0.62 11.99 -35.52
CA PHE A 34 -0.59 10.54 -35.53
C PHE A 34 0.87 10.10 -35.64
N TYR A 35 1.35 9.27 -34.71
CA TYR A 35 2.75 8.81 -34.70
C TYR A 35 3.16 8.17 -36.03
N SER A 36 2.25 7.47 -36.70
CA SER A 36 2.50 6.89 -38.03
C SER A 36 2.88 7.93 -39.08
N LYS A 37 2.13 9.03 -39.16
CA LYS A 37 2.42 10.15 -40.08
C LYS A 37 3.68 10.90 -39.67
N LEU A 38 3.98 10.95 -38.39
CA LEU A 38 5.21 11.57 -37.89
C LEU A 38 6.44 10.72 -38.25
N LEU A 39 6.33 9.38 -38.14
CA LEU A 39 7.35 8.43 -38.58
C LEU A 39 7.63 8.54 -40.07
N GLU A 40 6.59 8.64 -40.91
CA GLU A 40 6.73 8.88 -42.36
C GLU A 40 7.52 10.16 -42.66
N LYS A 41 7.17 11.27 -41.99
CA LYS A 41 7.90 12.54 -42.15
C LYS A 41 9.35 12.47 -41.69
N PHE A 42 9.66 11.65 -40.68
CA PHE A 42 11.03 11.43 -40.27
C PHE A 42 11.81 10.60 -41.28
N ALA A 43 11.23 9.51 -41.77
CA ALA A 43 11.84 8.68 -42.80
C ALA A 43 12.14 9.51 -44.07
N GLU A 44 11.18 10.32 -44.52
CA GLU A 44 11.35 11.24 -45.66
C GLU A 44 12.50 12.24 -45.43
N LYS A 45 12.55 12.90 -44.27
CA LYS A 45 13.63 13.84 -43.93
C LYS A 45 15.01 13.19 -43.87
N LEU A 46 15.08 11.92 -43.50
CA LEU A 46 16.33 11.16 -43.43
C LEU A 46 16.71 10.53 -44.77
N GLY A 47 15.82 10.59 -45.77
CA GLY A 47 16.02 9.92 -47.05
C GLY A 47 16.03 8.40 -46.93
N VAL A 48 15.34 7.84 -45.93
CA VAL A 48 15.28 6.41 -45.67
C VAL A 48 13.87 5.90 -45.92
N GLU A 49 13.74 4.62 -46.29
CA GLU A 49 12.45 3.96 -46.46
C GLU A 49 11.65 3.99 -45.15
N THR A 50 10.34 4.22 -45.26
CA THR A 50 9.44 4.28 -44.11
C THR A 50 9.43 2.94 -43.38
N PRO A 51 9.79 2.90 -42.08
CA PRO A 51 9.79 1.66 -41.31
C PRO A 51 8.38 1.05 -41.22
N GLU A 52 8.25 -0.22 -41.61
CA GLU A 52 6.98 -0.94 -41.49
C GLU A 52 6.75 -1.42 -40.05
N CYS A 53 5.52 -1.29 -39.57
CA CYS A 53 5.13 -1.82 -38.28
C CYS A 53 4.55 -3.22 -38.43
N VAL A 54 5.21 -4.19 -37.82
CA VAL A 54 4.75 -5.57 -37.75
C VAL A 54 4.00 -5.78 -36.43
N VAL A 55 2.81 -6.37 -36.50
CA VAL A 55 2.01 -6.70 -35.31
C VAL A 55 1.82 -8.19 -35.22
N THR A 56 2.04 -8.72 -34.03
CA THR A 56 1.98 -10.15 -33.69
C THR A 56 1.00 -10.36 -32.55
N VAL A 57 0.39 -11.54 -32.48
CA VAL A 57 -0.48 -11.95 -31.36
C VAL A 57 0.34 -12.78 -30.39
N VAL A 58 0.43 -12.36 -29.13
CA VAL A 58 1.27 -13.00 -28.11
C VAL A 58 0.49 -14.06 -27.34
N THR A 59 -0.70 -13.68 -26.88
CA THR A 59 -1.65 -14.52 -26.14
C THR A 59 -3.06 -14.16 -26.58
N GLU A 60 -4.07 -15.00 -26.32
CA GLU A 60 -5.45 -14.77 -26.75
C GLU A 60 -5.91 -13.33 -26.44
N GLY A 61 -6.18 -12.57 -27.50
CA GLY A 61 -6.66 -11.19 -27.41
C GLY A 61 -5.61 -10.12 -27.12
N TRP A 62 -4.31 -10.44 -27.07
CA TRP A 62 -3.25 -9.46 -26.84
C TRP A 62 -2.33 -9.32 -28.05
N PHE A 63 -2.18 -8.08 -28.52
CA PHE A 63 -1.34 -7.69 -29.63
C PHE A 63 -0.03 -7.08 -29.13
N LEU A 64 1.06 -7.43 -29.80
CA LEU A 64 2.39 -6.85 -29.59
C LEU A 64 2.95 -6.42 -30.94
N ALA A 65 3.38 -5.18 -31.03
CA ALA A 65 3.91 -4.60 -32.25
C ALA A 65 5.40 -4.28 -32.12
N TYR A 66 6.11 -4.34 -33.25
CA TYR A 66 7.46 -3.85 -33.36
C TYR A 66 7.70 -3.11 -34.66
N ILE A 67 8.67 -2.20 -34.64
CA ILE A 67 9.15 -1.46 -35.82
C ILE A 67 10.66 -1.58 -35.90
N ASP A 68 11.14 -2.03 -37.06
CA ASP A 68 12.56 -2.11 -37.38
C ASP A 68 12.99 -0.80 -38.03
N VAL A 69 13.72 0.04 -37.27
CA VAL A 69 14.14 1.35 -37.74
C VAL A 69 15.60 1.28 -38.20
N PRO A 70 15.88 1.60 -39.48
CA PRO A 70 17.24 1.79 -39.98
C PRO A 70 17.82 3.10 -39.45
N ILE A 71 19.00 3.03 -38.86
CA ILE A 71 19.70 4.18 -38.30
C ILE A 71 21.09 4.24 -38.93
N ALA A 72 21.39 5.37 -39.58
CA ALA A 72 22.72 5.63 -40.10
C ALA A 72 23.70 5.92 -38.95
N CYS A 73 24.63 5.00 -38.72
CA CYS A 73 25.75 5.14 -37.81
C CYS A 73 27.00 5.50 -38.63
N SER A 74 27.54 6.70 -38.39
CA SER A 74 28.84 7.14 -38.92
C SER A 74 29.04 6.93 -40.43
N GLY A 75 28.11 7.47 -41.23
CA GLY A 75 28.27 7.71 -42.67
C GLY A 75 28.17 6.50 -43.62
N ILE A 76 28.44 5.27 -43.17
CA ILE A 76 28.47 4.08 -44.05
C ILE A 76 27.67 2.89 -43.48
N VAL A 77 27.49 2.79 -42.16
CA VAL A 77 26.84 1.63 -41.53
C VAL A 77 25.38 1.96 -41.24
N ILE A 78 24.46 1.12 -41.75
CA ILE A 78 23.04 1.17 -41.37
C ILE A 78 22.80 0.08 -40.33
N GLU A 79 22.51 0.48 -39.10
CA GLU A 79 22.08 -0.42 -38.04
C GLU A 79 20.55 -0.51 -38.06
N ILE A 80 19.99 -1.72 -38.14
CA ILE A 80 18.54 -1.92 -37.99
C ILE A 80 18.25 -2.17 -36.52
N VAL A 81 17.53 -1.26 -35.89
CA VAL A 81 17.16 -1.37 -34.48
C VAL A 81 15.68 -1.72 -34.36
N ARG A 82 15.38 -2.86 -33.73
CA ARG A 82 14.02 -3.28 -33.43
C ARG A 82 13.48 -2.54 -32.20
N ASN A 83 12.31 -1.92 -32.36
CA ASN A 83 11.61 -1.16 -31.31
C ASN A 83 10.30 -1.85 -30.99
N TRP A 84 10.19 -2.40 -29.78
CA TRP A 84 8.99 -3.07 -29.31
C TRP A 84 8.07 -2.08 -28.59
N GLY A 85 6.78 -2.12 -28.91
CA GLY A 85 5.74 -1.49 -28.10
C GLY A 85 5.33 -2.37 -26.92
N ALA A 86 4.53 -1.83 -26.02
CA ALA A 86 3.89 -2.55 -24.94
C ALA A 86 2.76 -3.45 -25.50
N PRO A 87 2.53 -4.64 -24.90
CA PRO A 87 1.37 -5.45 -25.22
C PRO A 87 0.06 -4.70 -24.95
N SER A 88 -0.90 -4.80 -25.86
CA SER A 88 -2.22 -4.16 -25.73
C SER A 88 -3.34 -5.07 -26.24
N PRO A 89 -4.55 -5.03 -25.65
CA PRO A 89 -5.72 -5.72 -26.19
C PRO A 89 -6.24 -5.09 -27.50
N ASP A 90 -5.79 -3.89 -27.86
CA ASP A 90 -6.14 -3.23 -29.12
C ASP A 90 -4.92 -3.18 -30.06
N PHE A 91 -5.09 -3.74 -31.26
CA PHE A 91 -4.12 -3.71 -32.34
C PHE A 91 -3.63 -2.29 -32.66
N LYS A 92 -4.53 -1.30 -32.71
CA LYS A 92 -4.17 0.08 -33.06
C LYS A 92 -3.27 0.69 -32.00
N VAL A 93 -3.59 0.47 -30.73
CA VAL A 93 -2.83 0.96 -29.58
C VAL A 93 -1.44 0.31 -29.53
N ALA A 94 -1.35 -1.01 -29.75
CA ALA A 94 -0.05 -1.70 -29.83
C ALA A 94 0.83 -1.11 -30.93
N LYS A 95 0.25 -0.88 -32.12
CA LYS A 95 0.94 -0.27 -33.27
C LYS A 95 1.41 1.15 -32.97
N GLU A 96 0.55 1.98 -32.41
CA GLU A 96 0.89 3.36 -32.05
C GLU A 96 2.00 3.42 -31.00
N ASP A 97 1.99 2.54 -30.00
CA ASP A 97 3.03 2.49 -28.98
C ASP A 97 4.39 2.06 -29.56
N ALA A 98 4.43 1.02 -30.41
CA ALA A 98 5.67 0.65 -31.10
C ALA A 98 6.19 1.78 -32.01
N THR A 99 5.29 2.52 -32.65
CA THR A 99 5.62 3.71 -33.45
C THR A 99 6.19 4.83 -32.59
N HIS A 100 5.60 5.06 -31.43
CA HIS A 100 6.09 6.05 -30.48
C HIS A 100 7.49 5.70 -29.96
N VAL A 101 7.73 4.45 -29.56
CA VAL A 101 9.05 3.98 -29.11
C VAL A 101 10.11 4.16 -30.20
N ALA A 102 9.78 3.83 -31.45
CA ALA A 102 10.64 4.06 -32.61
C ALA A 102 10.99 5.55 -32.78
N ILE A 103 10.01 6.45 -32.68
CA ILE A 103 10.22 7.90 -32.81
C ILE A 103 11.08 8.43 -31.67
N GLN A 104 10.84 8.02 -30.42
CA GLN A 104 11.67 8.45 -29.28
C GLN A 104 13.12 8.00 -29.42
N ARG A 105 13.36 6.80 -29.96
CA ARG A 105 14.72 6.32 -30.22
C ARG A 105 15.40 7.10 -31.34
N MET A 106 14.69 7.40 -32.43
CA MET A 106 15.21 8.26 -33.50
C MET A 106 15.49 9.68 -33.01
N LYS A 107 14.61 10.22 -32.16
CA LYS A 107 14.76 11.54 -31.53
C LYS A 107 16.11 11.65 -30.80
N GLY A 108 16.46 10.64 -30.00
CA GLY A 108 17.73 10.62 -29.28
C GLY A 108 18.97 10.52 -30.17
N LYS A 109 18.88 9.82 -31.32
CA LYS A 109 20.02 9.69 -32.25
C LYS A 109 20.16 10.86 -33.23
N LEU A 110 19.10 11.61 -33.49
CA LEU A 110 19.05 12.72 -34.46
C LEU A 110 18.97 14.11 -33.82
N ASP A 111 19.07 14.18 -32.48
CA ASP A 111 18.96 15.41 -31.68
C ASP A 111 17.69 16.23 -31.99
N LEU A 112 16.56 15.53 -32.16
CA LEU A 112 15.29 16.16 -32.50
C LEU A 112 14.59 16.68 -31.23
N GLN A 113 14.08 17.91 -31.28
CA GLN A 113 13.30 18.50 -30.18
C GLN A 113 11.80 18.22 -30.32
N ILE A 114 11.40 16.95 -30.20
CA ILE A 114 9.98 16.57 -30.17
C ILE A 114 9.54 16.44 -28.71
N LYS A 115 8.50 17.17 -28.29
CA LYS A 115 7.89 17.01 -26.97
C LYS A 115 6.47 16.49 -27.14
N ASP A 116 6.18 15.33 -26.55
CA ASP A 116 4.83 14.77 -26.52
C ASP A 116 4.25 14.94 -25.11
N THR A 117 3.61 16.08 -24.89
CA THR A 117 3.04 16.40 -23.57
C THR A 117 1.95 15.42 -23.16
N ASN A 118 1.20 14.87 -24.12
CA ASN A 118 0.09 13.97 -23.80
C ASN A 118 0.59 12.60 -23.33
N TYR A 119 1.64 12.07 -23.98
CA TYR A 119 2.27 10.84 -23.54
C TYR A 119 3.01 11.00 -22.21
N ASP A 120 3.74 12.11 -22.04
CA ASP A 120 4.44 12.42 -20.79
C ASP A 120 3.44 12.49 -19.61
N ASP A 121 2.30 13.16 -19.81
CA ASP A 121 1.23 13.22 -18.83
C ASP A 121 0.63 11.83 -18.56
N PHE A 122 0.37 11.03 -19.60
CA PHE A 122 -0.15 9.68 -19.46
C PHE A 122 0.78 8.79 -18.61
N ILE A 123 2.08 8.81 -18.88
CA ILE A 123 3.08 8.05 -18.11
C ILE A 123 3.10 8.51 -16.65
N LEU A 124 3.05 9.82 -16.42
CA LEU A 124 2.99 10.37 -15.08
C LEU A 124 1.74 9.88 -14.34
N TYR A 125 0.54 10.04 -14.92
CA TYR A 125 -0.70 9.61 -14.29
C TYR A 125 -0.76 8.09 -14.06
N LYS A 126 -0.26 7.30 -15.02
CA LYS A 126 -0.15 5.85 -14.85
C LYS A 126 0.74 5.50 -13.66
N SER A 127 1.92 6.12 -13.54
CA SER A 127 2.85 5.87 -12.43
C SER A 127 2.24 6.25 -11.07
N LEU A 128 1.50 7.36 -11.01
CA LEU A 128 0.78 7.78 -9.81
C LEU A 128 -0.32 6.78 -9.44
N TYR A 129 -1.06 6.29 -10.43
CA TYR A 129 -2.11 5.30 -10.21
C TYR A 129 -1.56 3.96 -9.73
N ASP A 130 -0.47 3.48 -10.33
CA ASP A 130 0.20 2.25 -9.93
C ASP A 130 0.70 2.36 -8.48
N ASN A 131 1.30 3.50 -8.10
CA ASN A 131 1.74 3.74 -6.72
C ASN A 131 0.57 3.73 -5.72
N VAL A 132 -0.53 4.42 -6.03
CA VAL A 132 -1.73 4.42 -5.18
C VAL A 132 -2.30 3.01 -5.03
N THR A 133 -2.27 2.21 -6.10
CA THR A 133 -2.75 0.83 -6.08
C THR A 133 -1.91 -0.04 -5.14
N VAL A 134 -0.58 0.10 -5.17
CA VAL A 134 0.32 -0.58 -4.23
C VAL A 134 0.03 -0.16 -2.78
N GLN A 135 -0.06 1.14 -2.51
CA GLN A 135 -0.35 1.66 -1.18
C GLN A 135 -1.69 1.15 -0.63
N TYR A 136 -2.71 1.09 -1.48
CA TYR A 136 -4.01 0.54 -1.11
C TYR A 136 -3.91 -0.95 -0.72
N SER A 137 -3.15 -1.73 -1.48
CA SER A 137 -2.94 -3.16 -1.21
C SER A 137 -2.24 -3.39 0.14
N ASP A 138 -1.26 -2.56 0.48
CA ASP A 138 -0.56 -2.60 1.76
C ASP A 138 -1.50 -2.24 2.93
N LEU A 139 -2.28 -1.17 2.78
CA LEU A 139 -3.24 -0.75 3.80
C LEU A 139 -4.30 -1.83 4.06
N LEU A 140 -4.79 -2.48 3.01
CA LEU A 140 -5.72 -3.59 3.12
C LEU A 140 -5.09 -4.78 3.87
N GLY A 141 -3.80 -5.05 3.63
CA GLY A 141 -3.03 -6.05 4.38
C GLY A 141 -2.95 -5.73 5.88
N GLN A 142 -2.59 -4.49 6.22
CA GLN A 142 -2.53 -4.02 7.61
C GLN A 142 -3.88 -4.13 8.31
N PHE A 143 -4.97 -3.72 7.64
CA PHE A 143 -6.32 -3.83 8.18
C PHE A 143 -6.72 -5.28 8.50
N LYS A 144 -6.39 -6.23 7.61
CA LYS A 144 -6.66 -7.66 7.85
C LYS A 144 -5.91 -8.18 9.07
N ASN A 145 -4.66 -7.77 9.26
CA ASN A 145 -3.87 -8.16 10.44
C ASN A 145 -4.46 -7.58 11.72
N LEU A 146 -4.77 -6.29 11.73
CA LEU A 146 -5.38 -5.64 12.89
C LEU A 146 -6.71 -6.29 13.29
N LYS A 147 -7.53 -6.68 12.30
CA LYS A 147 -8.79 -7.40 12.56
C LYS A 147 -8.56 -8.77 13.22
N ARG A 148 -7.49 -9.48 12.84
CA ARG A 148 -7.11 -10.76 13.47
C ARG A 148 -6.66 -10.56 14.91
N GLU A 149 -5.79 -9.58 15.15
CA GLU A 149 -5.31 -9.25 16.50
C GLU A 149 -6.46 -8.84 17.42
N TYR A 150 -7.39 -8.03 16.92
CA TYR A 150 -8.60 -7.66 17.65
C TYR A 150 -9.43 -8.88 18.06
N ASN A 151 -9.67 -9.82 17.13
CA ASN A 151 -10.42 -11.03 17.44
C ASN A 151 -9.70 -11.90 18.48
N LEU A 152 -8.38 -12.07 18.35
CA LEU A 152 -7.59 -12.82 19.32
C LEU A 152 -7.68 -12.19 20.71
N LEU A 153 -7.54 -10.87 20.81
CA LEU A 153 -7.66 -10.16 22.08
C LEU A 153 -9.07 -10.30 22.67
N LYS A 154 -10.11 -10.21 21.84
CA LYS A 154 -11.50 -10.40 22.25
C LYS A 154 -11.73 -11.80 22.82
N ASP A 155 -11.19 -12.83 22.17
CA ASP A 155 -11.32 -14.21 22.62
C ASP A 155 -10.53 -14.46 23.91
N CYS A 156 -9.31 -13.95 24.02
CA CYS A 156 -8.52 -13.99 25.26
C CYS A 156 -9.24 -13.29 26.42
N TYR A 157 -9.84 -12.13 26.18
CA TYR A 157 -10.63 -11.43 27.19
C TYR A 157 -11.82 -12.25 27.66
N ALA A 158 -12.57 -12.85 26.73
CA ALA A 158 -13.69 -13.72 27.07
C ALA A 158 -13.25 -14.92 27.92
N SER A 159 -12.14 -15.58 27.57
CA SER A 159 -11.58 -16.69 28.35
C SER A 159 -11.20 -16.24 29.77
N ALA A 160 -10.47 -15.13 29.89
CA ALA A 160 -10.02 -14.62 31.18
C ALA A 160 -11.18 -14.24 32.12
N VAL A 161 -12.29 -13.75 31.57
CA VAL A 161 -13.51 -13.47 32.36
C VAL A 161 -14.12 -14.77 32.89
N VAL A 162 -14.21 -15.81 32.05
CA VAL A 162 -14.75 -17.12 32.44
C VAL A 162 -13.87 -17.80 33.49
N GLU A 163 -12.55 -17.81 33.28
CA GLU A 163 -11.60 -18.43 34.23
C GLU A 163 -11.62 -17.78 35.61
N LYS A 164 -12.01 -16.51 35.73
CA LYS A 164 -12.12 -15.83 37.04
C LYS A 164 -13.38 -16.19 37.81
N VAL A 165 -14.38 -16.79 37.18
CA VAL A 165 -15.66 -17.14 37.85
C VAL A 165 -15.43 -18.20 38.94
N GLU A 166 -14.66 -19.24 38.64
CA GLU A 166 -14.41 -20.35 39.55
C GLU A 166 -13.61 -19.92 40.80
N PRO A 167 -12.46 -19.23 40.69
CA PRO A 167 -11.73 -18.72 41.86
C PRO A 167 -12.56 -17.79 42.75
N ILE A 168 -13.43 -16.94 42.16
CA ILE A 168 -14.33 -16.08 42.94
C ILE A 168 -15.35 -16.93 43.72
N ALA A 169 -15.91 -17.96 43.09
CA ALA A 169 -16.84 -18.87 43.74
C ALA A 169 -16.16 -19.67 44.86
N GLU A 170 -14.95 -20.19 44.64
CA GLU A 170 -14.16 -20.88 45.65
C GLU A 170 -13.82 -19.96 46.82
N GLN A 171 -13.40 -18.72 46.55
CA GLN A 171 -13.11 -17.73 47.59
C GLN A 171 -14.36 -17.42 48.43
N ALA A 172 -15.53 -17.30 47.79
CA ALA A 172 -16.79 -17.09 48.50
C ALA A 172 -17.15 -18.31 49.38
N LYS A 173 -16.90 -19.53 48.90
CA LYS A 173 -17.11 -20.76 49.67
C LYS A 173 -16.19 -20.83 50.89
N MET A 174 -14.89 -20.59 50.71
CA MET A 174 -13.92 -20.58 51.82
C MET A 174 -14.31 -19.57 52.91
N ARG A 175 -14.76 -18.37 52.53
CA ARG A 175 -15.23 -17.36 53.50
C ARG A 175 -16.38 -17.89 54.34
N ARG A 176 -17.40 -18.49 53.72
CA ARG A 176 -18.54 -19.09 54.47
C ARG A 176 -18.09 -20.17 55.44
N THR A 177 -17.19 -21.06 55.01
CA THR A 177 -16.68 -22.13 55.89
C THR A 177 -15.89 -21.56 57.06
N ILE A 178 -15.10 -20.50 56.86
CA ILE A 178 -14.40 -19.79 57.93
C ILE A 178 -15.42 -19.20 58.92
N ASP A 179 -16.46 -18.53 58.42
CA ASP A 179 -17.52 -17.94 59.26
C ASP A 179 -18.25 -19.02 60.08
N GLU A 180 -18.58 -20.17 59.48
CA GLU A 180 -19.17 -21.33 60.16
C GLU A 180 -18.26 -21.89 61.27
N CYS A 181 -16.95 -21.99 61.01
CA CYS A 181 -15.98 -22.38 62.03
C CYS A 181 -15.94 -21.36 63.18
N TYR A 182 -15.96 -20.06 62.90
CA TYR A 182 -16.01 -19.02 63.92
C TYR A 182 -17.25 -19.14 64.80
N VAL A 183 -18.43 -19.37 64.21
CA VAL A 183 -19.68 -19.59 64.95
C VAL A 183 -19.56 -20.81 65.85
N THR A 184 -19.07 -21.94 65.31
CA THR A 184 -18.93 -23.19 66.07
C THR A 184 -17.96 -23.04 67.24
N ILE A 185 -16.81 -22.38 67.03
CA ILE A 185 -15.84 -22.09 68.10
C ILE A 185 -16.46 -21.22 69.19
N ASN A 186 -17.26 -20.22 68.83
CA ASN A 186 -17.93 -19.35 69.78
C ASN A 186 -19.00 -20.11 70.58
N CYS A 187 -19.78 -20.99 69.96
CA CYS A 187 -20.72 -21.86 70.66
C CYS A 187 -20.00 -22.77 71.66
N LEU A 188 -18.95 -23.48 71.23
CA LEU A 188 -18.15 -24.35 72.11
C LEU A 188 -17.54 -23.57 73.29
N ARG A 189 -17.12 -22.33 73.06
CA ARG A 189 -16.60 -21.46 74.12
C ARG A 189 -17.70 -21.07 75.11
N ALA A 190 -18.90 -20.74 74.63
CA ALA A 190 -20.05 -20.42 75.48
C ALA A 190 -20.50 -21.63 76.32
N ASP A 191 -20.59 -22.82 75.71
CA ASP A 191 -20.96 -24.06 76.40
C ASP A 191 -19.95 -24.43 77.49
N ARG A 192 -18.65 -24.21 77.23
CA ARG A 192 -17.59 -24.39 78.23
C ARG A 192 -17.71 -23.41 79.40
N ILE A 193 -18.10 -22.17 79.14
CA ILE A 193 -18.31 -21.18 80.21
C ILE A 193 -19.53 -21.58 81.07
N ALA A 194 -20.62 -22.01 80.44
CA ALA A 194 -21.83 -22.46 81.14
C ALA A 194 -21.56 -23.69 82.03
N THR A 195 -20.87 -24.71 81.51
CA THR A 195 -20.52 -25.91 82.29
C THR A 195 -19.59 -25.63 83.47
N VAL A 196 -18.68 -24.67 83.36
CA VAL A 196 -17.81 -24.25 84.49
C VAL A 196 -18.61 -23.47 85.54
N ALA A 197 -19.60 -22.67 85.13
CA ALA A 197 -20.48 -21.97 86.06
C ALA A 197 -21.35 -22.95 86.88
N ASP A 198 -21.96 -23.95 86.22
CA ASP A 198 -22.77 -24.98 86.90
C ASP A 198 -21.95 -25.78 87.92
N LEU A 199 -20.69 -26.11 87.63
CA LEU A 199 -19.80 -26.81 88.56
C LEU A 199 -19.44 -25.96 89.79
N SER A 200 -19.28 -24.64 89.61
CA SER A 200 -18.98 -23.72 90.72
C SER A 200 -20.17 -23.50 91.66
N GLU A 201 -21.42 -23.58 91.16
CA GLU A 201 -22.61 -23.50 92.00
C GLU A 201 -22.82 -24.77 92.85
N VAL A 202 -22.47 -25.94 92.31
CA VAL A 202 -22.53 -27.22 93.06
C VAL A 202 -21.51 -27.27 94.20
N GLU A 203 -20.31 -26.73 94.01
CA GLU A 203 -19.30 -26.64 95.07
C GLU A 203 -19.64 -25.58 96.14
N SER A 204 -20.46 -24.59 95.81
CA SER A 204 -20.91 -23.53 96.75
C SER A 204 -22.12 -23.94 97.62
N ALA A 205 -22.77 -25.05 97.27
CA ALA A 205 -23.97 -25.58 97.94
C ALA A 205 -23.70 -26.80 98.85
N SER A 206 -22.43 -27.19 98.99
CA SER A 206 -21.96 -28.30 99.86
C SER A 206 -21.29 -27.77 101.12
#